data_AF-A0A8T5EJ44-F1
#
_entry.id   AF-A0A8T5EJ44-F1
#
_cell.length_a   1.000
_cell.length_b   1.000
_cell.length_c   1.000
_cell.angle_alpha   90.00
_cell.angle_beta   90.00
_cell.angle_gamma   90.00
#
_symmetry.space_group_name_H-M   'P 1'
#
loop_
_entity.id
_entity.type
_entity.pdbx_description
1 polymer ?
#
loop_
_entity_poly.entity_id
_entity_poly.type
_entity_poly.pdbx_seq_one_letter_code
_entity_poly.pdbx_strand_id
1 'polypeptide(L)'
;MAKGSTKISDIAEEGDDGFWRDSDGKALHVSASDLERHAYCPLSWSLAREGISGRGKAINIGREKHAQMHSKVREFKQKQNELKRALVIWSWWFAIVIIFISDSIIFSNISDDISPVDISQYLTILALIWLAIGLLAIYLPWRKWLNYPIEDSEGMNGVSGLDDINLPHTIEPYGFIGGWGQGGKVEAGFLIGATIFGLHAIGLIWAENKQQAGFILVAVAMIWTLLASWQLQRALLVDNALEVARIDAGIKEDVDVVYSDDETTAGVLVDTSTGLRGRPDQIVIVEGEFIPVEQKTGKIPDRPHKSHKMQLLAYLHLVESTTNRKPPYGVLRYGTENLHTIEWDDSNKHVLFSAVKEIQRLMSEGGAERNHNRKGKCENCSRKYACDSSLA
;
A
#
# COMPACT_ATOMS: atom_id res chain seq x y z
N MET A 1 -34.29 18.79 21.84
CA MET A 1 -34.91 17.65 21.14
C MET A 1 -33.87 16.54 21.03
N ALA A 2 -33.93 15.55 21.91
CA ALA A 2 -33.03 14.41 21.94
C ALA A 2 -33.45 13.40 20.87
N LYS A 3 -32.55 13.05 19.95
CA LYS A 3 -32.78 11.97 18.97
C LYS A 3 -32.49 10.62 19.62
N GLY A 4 -33.56 9.86 19.83
CA GLY A 4 -33.69 8.43 19.53
C GLY A 4 -32.64 7.49 20.13
N SER A 5 -32.96 6.93 21.29
CA SER A 5 -32.51 5.60 21.72
C SER A 5 -33.04 4.57 20.72
N THR A 6 -32.18 4.00 19.88
CA THR A 6 -32.54 2.87 19.01
C THR A 6 -32.57 1.58 19.86
N LYS A 7 -33.74 1.29 20.44
CA LYS A 7 -34.15 -0.06 20.83
C LYS A 7 -35.04 -0.60 19.73
N ILE A 8 -34.48 -1.37 18.79
CA ILE A 8 -35.15 -2.51 18.16
C ILE A 8 -34.06 -3.58 18.06
N SER A 9 -34.26 -4.65 18.82
CA SER A 9 -33.53 -5.91 18.70
C SER A 9 -33.90 -6.54 17.36
N ASP A 10 -33.03 -6.40 16.38
CA ASP A 10 -32.89 -7.48 15.39
C ASP A 10 -32.33 -8.66 16.18
N ILE A 11 -33.20 -9.62 16.51
CA ILE A 11 -32.78 -10.86 17.18
C ILE A 11 -31.95 -11.58 16.13
N ALA A 12 -30.63 -11.49 16.27
CA ALA A 12 -29.75 -12.27 15.42
C ALA A 12 -29.92 -13.75 15.79
N GLU A 13 -29.97 -14.61 14.78
CA GLU A 13 -30.14 -16.05 14.94
C GLU A 13 -28.83 -16.77 14.57
N GLU A 14 -28.58 -17.90 15.22
CA GLU A 14 -27.43 -18.76 14.90
C GLU A 14 -27.71 -19.52 13.58
N GLY A 15 -26.80 -19.38 12.60
CA GLY A 15 -26.87 -20.14 11.36
C GLY A 15 -26.31 -21.57 11.49
N ASP A 16 -26.51 -22.39 10.46
CA ASP A 16 -26.02 -23.78 10.40
C ASP A 16 -24.48 -23.89 10.50
N ASP A 17 -23.78 -22.83 10.10
CA ASP A 17 -22.33 -22.69 10.19
C ASP A 17 -21.86 -22.24 11.60
N GLY A 18 -22.80 -21.96 12.50
CA GLY A 18 -22.61 -21.46 13.86
C GLY A 18 -22.31 -19.96 13.97
N PHE A 19 -22.32 -19.21 12.87
CA PHE A 19 -22.19 -17.74 12.90
C PHE A 19 -23.56 -17.09 13.05
N TRP A 20 -23.65 -16.03 13.85
CA TRP A 20 -24.91 -15.35 14.07
C TRP A 20 -25.16 -14.30 13.01
N ARG A 21 -26.38 -14.25 12.48
CA ARG A 21 -26.78 -13.38 11.38
C ARG A 21 -27.96 -12.50 11.77
N ASP A 22 -27.97 -11.27 11.27
CA ASP A 22 -29.10 -10.35 11.43
C ASP A 22 -30.30 -10.75 10.57
N SER A 23 -31.37 -9.96 10.63
CA SER A 23 -32.61 -10.16 9.86
C SER A 23 -32.41 -10.10 8.34
N ASP A 24 -31.31 -9.50 7.86
CA ASP A 24 -30.91 -9.46 6.45
C ASP A 24 -30.03 -10.67 6.04
N GLY A 25 -29.75 -11.60 6.97
CA GLY A 25 -28.87 -12.75 6.74
C GLY A 25 -27.37 -12.41 6.77
N LYS A 26 -26.99 -11.20 7.18
CA LYS A 26 -25.59 -10.78 7.27
C LYS A 26 -25.00 -11.17 8.61
N ALA A 27 -23.77 -11.69 8.59
CA ALA A 27 -23.07 -12.07 9.81
C ALA A 27 -22.81 -10.84 10.70
N LEU A 28 -23.06 -10.98 12.00
CA LEU A 28 -22.83 -9.92 12.98
C LEU A 28 -21.37 -9.47 12.97
N HIS A 29 -21.16 -8.17 12.88
CA HIS A 29 -19.82 -7.60 12.75
C HIS A 29 -18.97 -7.78 14.02
N VAL A 30 -17.82 -8.42 13.85
CA VAL A 30 -16.78 -8.59 14.87
C VAL A 30 -15.48 -7.97 14.37
N SER A 31 -14.92 -7.00 15.09
CA SER A 31 -13.60 -6.46 14.72
C SER A 31 -12.45 -7.27 15.32
N ALA A 32 -11.27 -7.22 14.70
CA ALA A 32 -10.04 -7.76 15.29
C ALA A 32 -9.75 -7.17 16.69
N SER A 33 -10.12 -5.90 16.92
CA SER A 33 -10.02 -5.28 18.25
C SER A 33 -11.05 -5.81 19.25
N ASP A 34 -12.25 -6.22 18.80
CA ASP A 34 -13.23 -6.89 19.66
C ASP A 34 -12.67 -8.23 20.15
N LEU A 35 -12.07 -9.01 19.25
CA LEU A 35 -11.39 -10.25 19.59
C LEU A 35 -10.25 -10.06 20.59
N GLU A 36 -9.41 -9.03 20.40
CA GLU A 36 -8.35 -8.67 21.35
C GLU A 36 -8.92 -8.37 22.75
N ARG A 37 -9.93 -7.48 22.80
CA ARG A 37 -10.54 -7.01 24.06
C ARG A 37 -11.31 -8.13 24.76
N HIS A 38 -12.07 -8.92 24.03
CA HIS A 38 -12.80 -10.07 24.54
C HIS A 38 -11.83 -11.11 25.12
N ALA A 39 -10.75 -11.44 24.39
CA ALA A 39 -9.71 -12.34 24.87
C ALA A 39 -8.97 -11.81 26.11
N TYR A 40 -8.87 -10.48 26.27
CA TYR A 40 -8.35 -9.87 27.49
C TYR A 40 -9.30 -10.08 28.69
N CYS A 41 -10.58 -9.70 28.54
CA CYS A 41 -11.67 -9.94 29.48
C CYS A 41 -13.05 -9.67 28.81
N PRO A 42 -13.96 -10.68 28.69
CA PRO A 42 -15.27 -10.52 28.05
C PRO A 42 -16.15 -9.46 28.69
N LEU A 43 -16.21 -9.41 30.03
CA LEU A 43 -16.96 -8.37 30.74
C LEU A 43 -16.44 -6.95 30.45
N SER A 44 -15.12 -6.76 30.37
CA SER A 44 -14.56 -5.44 30.00
C SER A 44 -14.91 -5.06 28.55
N TRP A 45 -15.01 -6.06 27.66
CA TRP A 45 -15.44 -5.87 26.28
C TRP A 45 -16.93 -5.52 26.18
N SER A 46 -17.82 -6.18 26.93
CA SER A 46 -19.25 -5.87 26.91
C SER A 46 -19.54 -4.46 27.42
N LEU A 47 -18.91 -4.04 28.53
CA LEU A 47 -18.99 -2.67 29.04
C LEU A 47 -18.53 -1.65 27.98
N ALA A 48 -17.53 -1.99 27.16
CA ALA A 48 -17.09 -1.11 26.08
C ALA A 48 -18.18 -0.91 25.01
N ARG A 49 -18.94 -1.98 24.69
CA ARG A 49 -20.04 -1.93 23.72
C ARG A 49 -21.28 -1.21 24.26
N GLU A 50 -21.49 -1.23 25.56
CA GLU A 50 -22.52 -0.43 26.24
C GLU A 50 -22.18 1.08 26.29
N GLY A 51 -21.04 1.49 25.73
CA GLY A 51 -20.61 2.88 25.66
C GLY A 51 -19.74 3.33 26.84
N ILE A 52 -19.34 2.42 27.74
CA ILE A 52 -18.48 2.76 28.86
C ILE A 52 -17.04 2.92 28.36
N SER A 53 -16.55 4.15 28.38
CA SER A 53 -15.19 4.50 27.97
C SER A 53 -14.14 3.97 28.95
N GLY A 54 -12.98 3.54 28.44
CA GLY A 54 -11.84 3.20 29.30
C GLY A 54 -11.18 4.47 29.86
N ARG A 55 -10.84 4.48 31.14
CA ARG A 55 -10.06 5.53 31.81
C ARG A 55 -8.64 5.04 32.12
N GLY A 56 -7.65 5.93 32.02
CA GLY A 56 -6.29 5.65 32.50
C GLY A 56 -5.19 6.27 31.64
N LYS A 57 -4.06 6.59 32.28
CA LYS A 57 -2.88 7.19 31.62
C LYS A 57 -2.36 6.32 30.47
N ALA A 58 -2.40 4.99 30.62
CA ALA A 58 -1.93 4.04 29.61
C ALA A 58 -2.71 4.11 28.29
N ILE A 59 -4.02 4.41 28.31
CA ILE A 59 -4.82 4.54 27.07
C ILE A 59 -4.41 5.80 26.31
N ASN A 60 -4.26 6.92 27.01
CA ASN A 60 -3.88 8.19 26.38
C ASN A 60 -2.47 8.09 25.78
N ILE A 61 -1.52 7.53 26.54
CA ILE A 61 -0.15 7.27 26.06
C ILE A 61 -0.17 6.32 24.86
N GLY A 62 -1.00 5.27 24.87
CA GLY A 62 -1.13 4.34 23.76
C GLY A 62 -1.67 5.00 22.48
N ARG A 63 -2.71 5.85 22.60
CA ARG A 63 -3.26 6.62 21.49
C ARG A 63 -2.25 7.60 20.90
N GLU A 64 -1.52 8.31 21.76
CA GLU A 64 -0.49 9.26 21.35
C GLU A 64 0.67 8.55 20.62
N LYS A 65 1.15 7.43 21.16
CA LYS A 65 2.18 6.61 20.49
C LYS A 65 1.72 6.08 19.13
N HIS A 66 0.47 5.63 19.02
CA HIS A 66 -0.08 5.13 17.75
C HIS A 66 -0.19 6.25 16.71
N ALA A 67 -0.61 7.45 17.13
CA ALA A 67 -0.64 8.62 16.26
C ALA A 67 0.76 9.02 15.78
N GLN A 68 1.77 8.97 16.65
CA GLN A 68 3.17 9.21 16.29
C GLN A 68 3.72 8.16 15.31
N MET A 69 3.37 6.88 15.48
CA MET A 69 3.77 5.83 14.53
C MET A 69 3.16 6.08 13.14
N HIS A 70 1.87 6.40 13.08
CA HIS A 70 1.23 6.75 11.80
C HIS A 70 1.89 7.93 11.11
N SER A 71 2.24 9.00 11.84
CA SER A 71 2.89 10.15 11.22
C SER A 71 4.25 9.80 10.62
N LYS A 72 5.05 8.97 11.31
CA LYS A 72 6.36 8.52 10.81
C LYS A 72 6.25 7.66 9.56
N VAL A 73 5.31 6.72 9.54
CA VAL A 73 5.06 5.87 8.37
C VAL A 73 4.59 6.70 7.17
N ARG A 74 3.71 7.68 7.40
CA ARG A 74 3.26 8.61 6.36
C ARG A 74 4.41 9.43 5.80
N GLU A 75 5.31 9.92 6.65
CA GLU A 75 6.51 10.65 6.24
C GLU A 75 7.43 9.78 5.37
N PHE A 76 7.69 8.54 5.77
CA PHE A 76 8.46 7.57 4.97
C PHE A 76 7.88 7.38 3.57
N LYS A 77 6.56 7.17 3.45
CA LYS A 77 5.90 7.03 2.15
C LYS A 77 6.00 8.28 1.29
N GLN A 78 5.83 9.46 1.90
CA GLN A 78 5.96 10.71 1.18
C GLN A 78 7.37 10.83 0.59
N LYS A 79 8.41 10.50 1.37
CA LYS A 79 9.80 10.48 0.89
C LYS A 79 10.05 9.46 -0.20
N GLN A 80 9.43 8.28 -0.11
CA GLN A 80 9.54 7.23 -1.14
C GLN A 80 8.95 7.70 -2.48
N ASN A 81 7.78 8.36 -2.44
CA ASN A 81 7.16 8.93 -3.62
C ASN A 81 7.96 10.11 -4.18
N GLU A 82 8.52 10.96 -3.32
CA GLU A 82 9.43 12.04 -3.73
C GLU A 82 10.66 11.48 -4.47
N LEU A 83 11.26 10.38 -3.98
CA LEU A 83 12.40 9.72 -4.61
C LEU A 83 12.02 9.13 -5.98
N LYS A 84 10.93 8.35 -6.05
CA LYS A 84 10.43 7.77 -7.30
C LYS A 84 10.23 8.85 -8.37
N ARG A 85 9.56 9.95 -8.02
CA ARG A 85 9.38 11.10 -8.92
C ARG A 85 10.72 11.70 -9.34
N ALA A 86 11.64 11.89 -8.41
CA ALA A 86 12.95 12.46 -8.71
C ALA A 86 13.77 11.58 -9.68
N LEU A 87 13.73 10.26 -9.52
CA LEU A 87 14.42 9.29 -10.37
C LEU A 87 13.77 9.19 -11.77
N VAL A 88 12.44 9.25 -11.87
CA VAL A 88 11.75 9.29 -13.17
C VAL A 88 12.16 10.53 -13.95
N ILE A 89 12.13 11.71 -13.33
CA ILE A 89 12.57 12.97 -13.97
C ILE A 89 14.05 12.88 -14.38
N TRP A 90 14.91 12.35 -13.51
CA TRP A 90 16.31 12.13 -13.82
C TRP A 90 16.49 11.23 -15.05
N SER A 91 15.77 10.10 -15.11
CA SER A 91 15.86 9.16 -16.23
C SER A 91 15.48 9.81 -17.56
N TRP A 92 14.46 10.68 -17.57
CA TRP A 92 14.06 11.42 -18.77
C TRP A 92 15.12 12.43 -19.20
N TRP A 93 15.71 13.16 -18.26
CA TRP A 93 16.79 14.10 -18.58
C TRP A 93 18.03 13.37 -19.07
N PHE A 94 18.37 12.23 -18.48
CA PHE A 94 19.50 11.42 -18.92
C PHE A 94 19.26 10.82 -20.31
N ALA A 95 18.04 10.38 -20.63
CA ALA A 95 17.68 9.91 -21.97
C ALA A 95 17.87 11.00 -23.03
N ILE A 96 17.53 12.25 -22.73
CA ILE A 96 17.78 13.40 -23.63
C ILE A 96 19.29 13.56 -23.91
N VAL A 97 20.14 13.39 -22.90
CA VAL A 97 21.61 13.43 -23.08
C VAL A 97 22.06 12.34 -24.06
N ILE A 98 21.59 11.10 -23.87
CA ILE A 98 21.94 9.96 -24.75
C ILE A 98 21.52 10.25 -26.19
N ILE A 99 20.34 10.81 -26.41
CA ILE A 99 19.83 11.17 -27.74
C ILE A 99 20.74 12.20 -28.40
N PHE A 100 21.05 13.31 -27.72
CA PHE A 100 21.91 14.35 -28.31
C PHE A 100 23.33 13.87 -28.61
N ILE A 101 23.90 13.01 -27.74
CA ILE A 101 25.22 12.41 -27.99
C ILE A 101 25.15 11.48 -29.21
N SER A 102 24.11 10.63 -29.28
CA SER A 102 23.92 9.70 -30.40
C SER A 102 23.76 10.45 -31.71
N ASP A 103 22.93 11.49 -31.73
CA ASP A 103 22.74 12.34 -32.89
C ASP A 103 24.04 13.02 -33.29
N SER A 104 24.80 13.58 -32.35
CA SER A 104 26.11 14.19 -32.64
C SER A 104 27.09 13.21 -33.30
N ILE A 105 27.12 11.95 -32.83
CA ILE A 105 27.94 10.88 -33.43
C ILE A 105 27.43 10.58 -34.85
N ILE A 106 26.13 10.43 -35.05
CA ILE A 106 25.53 10.17 -36.36
C ILE A 106 25.85 11.32 -37.34
N PHE A 107 25.65 12.57 -36.93
CA PHE A 107 25.92 13.76 -37.74
C PHE A 107 27.39 13.90 -38.14
N SER A 108 28.30 13.57 -37.22
CA SER A 108 29.76 13.65 -37.50
C SER A 108 30.27 12.53 -38.42
N ASN A 109 29.53 11.43 -38.56
CA ASN A 109 29.93 10.28 -39.39
C ASN A 109 29.17 10.18 -40.72
N ILE A 110 28.12 10.97 -40.94
CA ILE A 110 27.40 11.02 -42.22
C ILE A 110 28.26 11.71 -43.29
N SER A 111 28.32 11.12 -44.48
CA SER A 111 29.05 11.61 -45.66
C SER A 111 28.64 13.03 -46.07
N ASP A 112 29.61 13.85 -46.49
CA ASP A 112 29.49 15.29 -46.78
C ASP A 112 28.49 15.69 -47.87
N ASP A 113 27.97 14.72 -48.60
CA ASP A 113 26.91 14.89 -49.60
C ASP A 113 25.52 15.18 -48.98
N ILE A 114 25.30 14.85 -47.70
CA ILE A 114 24.01 15.07 -47.03
C ILE A 114 24.05 16.36 -46.20
N SER A 115 23.25 17.37 -46.53
CA SER A 115 23.19 18.62 -45.77
C SER A 115 22.39 18.48 -44.46
N PRO A 116 22.59 19.36 -43.45
CA PRO A 116 21.76 19.38 -42.24
C PRO A 116 20.27 19.52 -42.55
N VAL A 117 19.92 20.23 -43.62
CA VAL A 117 18.55 20.39 -44.10
C VAL A 117 17.98 19.06 -44.58
N ASP A 118 18.75 18.25 -45.31
CA ASP A 118 18.30 16.92 -45.75
C ASP A 118 18.00 16.02 -44.56
N ILE A 119 18.84 16.05 -43.52
CA ILE A 119 18.63 15.28 -42.29
C ILE A 119 17.40 15.79 -41.53
N SER A 120 17.16 17.10 -41.50
CA SER A 120 15.94 17.68 -40.91
C SER A 120 14.68 17.18 -41.62
N GLN A 121 14.73 16.98 -42.94
CA GLN A 121 13.61 16.42 -43.71
C GLN A 121 13.38 14.95 -43.34
N TYR A 122 14.43 14.14 -43.26
CA TYR A 122 14.33 12.74 -42.82
C TYR A 122 13.72 12.63 -41.42
N LEU A 123 14.17 13.44 -40.45
CA LEU A 123 13.62 13.48 -39.09
C LEU A 123 12.17 13.96 -39.06
N THR A 124 11.80 14.93 -39.91
CA THR A 124 10.41 15.38 -40.06
C THR A 124 9.51 14.26 -40.57
N ILE A 125 9.96 13.53 -41.60
CA ILE A 125 9.24 12.37 -42.12
C ILE A 125 9.10 11.29 -41.04
N LEU A 126 10.18 11.00 -40.30
CA LEU A 126 10.16 10.03 -39.21
C LEU A 126 9.20 10.44 -38.09
N ALA A 127 9.17 11.72 -37.73
CA ALA A 127 8.23 12.27 -36.75
C ALA A 127 6.76 12.07 -37.18
N LEU A 128 6.44 12.34 -38.46
CA LEU A 128 5.10 12.14 -39.00
C LEU A 128 4.70 10.66 -39.03
N ILE A 129 5.63 9.76 -39.38
CA ILE A 129 5.41 8.31 -39.36
C ILE A 129 5.11 7.85 -37.92
N TRP A 130 5.93 8.26 -36.95
CA TRP A 130 5.73 7.89 -35.54
C TRP A 130 4.43 8.46 -34.98
N LEU A 131 4.06 9.69 -35.34
CA LEU A 131 2.78 10.29 -34.98
C LEU A 131 1.62 9.47 -35.55
N ALA A 132 1.68 9.10 -36.82
CA ALA A 132 0.64 8.30 -37.47
C ALA A 132 0.51 6.90 -36.84
N ILE A 133 1.63 6.23 -36.57
CA ILE A 133 1.64 4.92 -35.89
C ILE A 133 1.08 5.06 -34.47
N GLY A 134 1.46 6.10 -33.72
CA GLY A 134 0.92 6.37 -32.39
C GLY A 134 -0.59 6.58 -32.39
N LEU A 135 -1.11 7.39 -33.31
CA LEU A 135 -2.55 7.62 -33.47
C LEU A 135 -3.30 6.35 -33.90
N LEU A 136 -2.74 5.56 -34.83
CA LEU A 136 -3.31 4.27 -35.24
C LEU A 136 -3.29 3.26 -34.10
N ALA A 137 -2.23 3.23 -33.29
CA ALA A 137 -2.12 2.34 -32.14
C ALA A 137 -3.13 2.69 -31.03
N ILE A 138 -3.51 3.97 -30.91
CA ILE A 138 -4.61 4.40 -30.02
C ILE A 138 -5.97 3.99 -30.60
N TYR A 139 -6.18 4.16 -31.90
CA TYR A 139 -7.47 3.94 -32.55
C TYR A 139 -7.80 2.46 -32.78
N LEU A 140 -6.80 1.65 -33.14
CA LEU A 140 -6.98 0.25 -33.50
C LEU A 140 -6.78 -0.68 -32.30
N PRO A 141 -7.57 -1.76 -32.17
CA PRO A 141 -7.41 -2.74 -31.09
C PRO A 141 -6.25 -3.72 -31.38
N TRP A 142 -5.09 -3.22 -31.81
CA TRP A 142 -3.94 -3.99 -32.26
C TRP A 142 -3.42 -4.98 -31.21
N ARG A 143 -3.54 -4.64 -29.92
CA ARG A 143 -3.18 -5.51 -28.79
C ARG A 143 -4.01 -6.80 -28.76
N LYS A 144 -5.31 -6.71 -29.09
CA LYS A 144 -6.20 -7.88 -29.19
C LYS A 144 -5.82 -8.77 -30.38
N TRP A 145 -5.38 -8.16 -31.48
CA TRP A 145 -5.01 -8.91 -32.69
C TRP A 145 -3.69 -9.65 -32.53
N LEU A 146 -2.71 -9.05 -31.86
CA LEU A 146 -1.39 -9.65 -31.62
C LEU A 146 -1.35 -10.50 -30.35
N ASN A 147 -2.47 -10.65 -29.64
CA ASN A 147 -2.57 -11.34 -28.36
C ASN A 147 -1.48 -10.88 -27.37
N TYR A 148 -1.14 -9.59 -27.40
CA TYR A 148 -0.09 -9.01 -26.56
C TYR A 148 -0.69 -8.72 -25.18
N PRO A 149 -0.29 -9.44 -24.12
CA PRO A 149 -0.85 -9.21 -22.79
C PRO A 149 -0.51 -7.78 -22.36
N ILE A 150 -1.48 -7.11 -21.74
CA ILE A 150 -1.14 -5.94 -20.93
C ILE A 150 -0.26 -6.49 -19.81
N GLU A 151 0.98 -6.02 -19.77
CA GLU A 151 1.95 -6.40 -18.76
C GLU A 151 1.44 -5.82 -17.44
N ASP A 152 0.58 -6.57 -16.76
CA ASP A 152 0.27 -6.35 -15.35
C ASP A 152 1.61 -6.53 -14.64
N SER A 153 2.16 -5.41 -14.15
CA SER A 153 3.48 -5.35 -13.50
C SER A 153 3.68 -6.58 -12.60
N GLU A 154 4.51 -7.53 -13.03
CA GLU A 154 4.70 -8.82 -12.36
C GLU A 154 5.26 -8.68 -10.93
N GLY A 155 5.70 -7.48 -10.54
CA GLY A 155 6.03 -7.16 -9.15
C GLY A 155 4.82 -6.96 -8.21
N MET A 156 3.59 -6.95 -8.71
CA MET A 156 2.37 -6.65 -7.92
C MET A 156 1.27 -7.71 -8.02
N ASN A 157 1.52 -8.87 -8.66
CA ASN A 157 0.50 -9.93 -8.80
C ASN A 157 0.29 -10.79 -7.54
N GLY A 158 0.91 -10.43 -6.42
CA GLY A 158 0.41 -10.86 -5.11
C GLY A 158 -0.67 -9.91 -4.56
N VAL A 159 -0.63 -8.64 -4.92
CA VAL A 159 -1.34 -7.54 -4.24
C VAL A 159 -2.75 -7.31 -4.80
N SER A 160 -3.11 -7.98 -5.90
CA SER A 160 -4.42 -7.83 -6.55
C SER A 160 -5.62 -8.11 -5.63
N GLY A 161 -5.47 -8.97 -4.61
CA GLY A 161 -6.54 -9.17 -3.61
C GLY A 161 -6.76 -7.97 -2.67
N LEU A 162 -5.74 -7.13 -2.46
CA LEU A 162 -5.79 -5.95 -1.58
C LEU A 162 -6.00 -4.63 -2.35
N ASP A 163 -5.66 -4.61 -3.65
CA ASP A 163 -5.84 -3.47 -4.54
C ASP A 163 -7.32 -3.26 -4.93
N ASP A 164 -8.14 -4.31 -4.94
CA ASP A 164 -9.59 -4.27 -5.26
C ASP A 164 -10.48 -3.72 -4.12
N ILE A 165 -9.89 -3.35 -2.96
CA ILE A 165 -10.63 -2.69 -1.88
C ILE A 165 -10.81 -1.23 -2.22
N ASN A 166 -11.87 -0.90 -3.00
CA ASN A 166 -12.48 0.41 -3.23
C ASN A 166 -11.73 1.62 -2.61
N LEU A 167 -10.51 1.88 -3.07
CA LEU A 167 -9.83 3.14 -2.87
C LEU A 167 -10.44 4.07 -3.91
N PRO A 168 -11.15 5.15 -3.53
CA PRO A 168 -11.50 6.16 -4.50
C PRO A 168 -10.19 6.77 -5.02
N HIS A 169 -9.79 6.35 -6.22
CA HIS A 169 -8.66 6.89 -6.93
C HIS A 169 -8.99 8.32 -7.35
N THR A 170 -8.62 9.29 -6.52
CA THR A 170 -8.72 10.70 -6.91
C THR A 170 -7.52 11.08 -7.78
N ILE A 171 -7.28 10.29 -8.85
CA ILE A 171 -6.54 10.56 -10.10
C ILE A 171 -5.59 9.39 -10.51
N GLU A 172 -4.98 8.61 -9.60
CA GLU A 172 -4.01 7.54 -9.96
C GLU A 172 -4.02 6.35 -8.95
N PRO A 173 -3.96 5.05 -9.37
CA PRO A 173 -3.90 3.90 -8.45
C PRO A 173 -2.56 3.72 -7.71
N TYR A 174 -2.55 2.91 -6.65
CA TYR A 174 -1.32 2.51 -5.96
C TYR A 174 -0.50 1.61 -6.91
N GLY A 175 0.80 1.90 -7.08
CA GLY A 175 1.59 1.27 -8.15
C GLY A 175 1.36 1.88 -9.54
N PHE A 176 0.55 2.94 -9.68
CA PHE A 176 0.53 3.74 -10.90
C PHE A 176 1.89 4.39 -11.09
N ILE A 177 2.61 3.93 -12.11
CA ILE A 177 3.91 4.46 -12.50
C ILE A 177 3.76 5.87 -13.15
N GLY A 178 2.59 6.49 -13.12
CA GLY A 178 2.28 7.57 -14.05
C GLY A 178 1.97 6.97 -15.42
N GLY A 179 1.69 7.82 -16.41
CA GLY A 179 1.80 7.44 -17.82
C GLY A 179 3.03 6.55 -18.08
N TRP A 180 2.98 5.71 -19.11
CA TRP A 180 3.96 4.67 -19.42
C TRP A 180 3.84 3.34 -18.63
N GLY A 181 2.91 3.15 -17.69
CA GLY A 181 2.83 1.91 -16.90
C GLY A 181 1.99 0.77 -17.51
N GLN A 182 0.67 0.95 -17.62
CA GLN A 182 -0.27 -0.18 -17.71
C GLN A 182 -1.22 -0.18 -18.92
N GLY A 183 -1.09 0.74 -19.88
CA GLY A 183 -2.01 0.74 -21.03
C GLY A 183 -1.61 1.63 -22.20
N GLY A 184 -0.33 1.99 -22.30
CA GLY A 184 0.08 3.03 -23.23
C GLY A 184 1.58 3.18 -23.49
N LYS A 185 2.45 2.25 -23.07
CA LYS A 185 3.92 2.38 -23.27
C LYS A 185 4.29 2.62 -24.72
N VAL A 186 3.67 1.84 -25.59
CA VAL A 186 3.96 1.83 -27.03
C VAL A 186 3.39 3.08 -27.69
N GLU A 187 2.13 3.39 -27.39
CA GLU A 187 1.39 4.55 -27.88
C GLU A 187 2.05 5.86 -27.45
N ALA A 188 2.34 6.00 -26.14
CA ALA A 188 3.07 7.15 -25.60
C ALA A 188 4.48 7.23 -26.17
N GLY A 189 5.19 6.10 -26.32
CA GLY A 189 6.52 6.06 -26.93
C GLY A 189 6.54 6.61 -28.35
N PHE A 190 5.56 6.23 -29.18
CA PHE A 190 5.42 6.77 -30.52
C PHE A 190 5.12 8.27 -30.52
N LEU A 191 4.23 8.75 -29.65
CA LEU A 191 3.87 10.17 -29.56
C LEU A 191 5.04 11.04 -29.05
N ILE A 192 5.73 10.61 -27.98
CA ILE A 192 6.90 11.32 -27.47
C ILE A 192 8.03 11.28 -28.50
N GLY A 193 8.31 10.12 -29.11
CA GLY A 193 9.33 10.02 -30.15
C GLY A 193 9.04 10.95 -31.33
N ALA A 194 7.77 11.06 -31.76
CA ALA A 194 7.36 12.04 -32.78
C ALA A 194 7.65 13.49 -32.36
N THR A 195 7.35 13.85 -31.11
CA THR A 195 7.69 15.21 -30.60
C THR A 195 9.20 15.46 -30.54
N ILE A 196 9.98 14.47 -30.11
CA ILE A 196 11.44 14.55 -30.04
C ILE A 196 12.00 14.76 -31.45
N PHE A 197 11.66 13.89 -32.41
CA PHE A 197 12.15 14.02 -33.79
C PHE A 197 11.71 15.33 -34.44
N GLY A 198 10.49 15.79 -34.18
CA GLY A 198 10.01 17.09 -34.65
C GLY A 198 10.82 18.26 -34.11
N LEU A 199 11.12 18.28 -32.81
CA LEU A 199 11.96 19.31 -32.19
C LEU A 199 13.40 19.27 -32.71
N HIS A 200 13.98 18.08 -32.93
CA HIS A 200 15.32 17.92 -33.47
C HIS A 200 15.39 18.40 -34.93
N ALA A 201 14.41 18.07 -35.75
CA ALA A 201 14.29 18.55 -37.12
C ALA A 201 14.27 20.09 -37.16
N ILE A 202 13.47 20.73 -36.29
CA ILE A 202 13.43 22.20 -36.19
C ILE A 202 14.82 22.75 -35.83
N GLY A 203 15.51 22.17 -34.85
CA GLY A 203 16.84 22.63 -34.43
C GLY A 203 17.89 22.58 -35.54
N LEU A 204 17.83 21.57 -36.41
CA LEU A 204 18.81 21.36 -37.48
C LEU A 204 18.66 22.32 -38.66
N ILE A 205 17.45 22.85 -38.89
CA ILE A 205 17.21 23.86 -39.94
C ILE A 205 18.03 25.13 -39.69
N TRP A 206 18.37 25.43 -38.43
CA TRP A 206 19.13 26.62 -38.06
C TRP A 206 20.66 26.42 -38.12
N ALA A 207 21.13 25.21 -38.44
CA ALA A 207 22.57 24.96 -38.57
C ALA A 207 23.06 25.24 -39.99
N GLU A 208 24.08 26.08 -40.14
CA GLU A 208 24.64 26.44 -41.46
C GLU A 208 25.48 25.31 -42.05
N ASN A 209 26.13 24.51 -41.19
CA ASN A 209 26.93 23.35 -41.61
C ASN A 209 26.91 22.24 -40.55
N LYS A 210 27.36 21.04 -40.93
CA LYS A 210 27.36 19.85 -40.06
C LYS A 210 28.21 20.00 -38.81
N GLN A 211 29.33 20.72 -38.92
CA GLN A 211 30.25 20.89 -37.81
C GLN A 211 29.64 21.80 -36.73
N GLN A 212 28.92 22.84 -37.16
CA GLN A 212 28.13 23.68 -36.29
C GLN A 212 26.96 22.90 -35.66
N ALA A 213 26.23 22.09 -36.44
CA ALA A 213 25.15 21.24 -35.92
C ALA A 213 25.65 20.26 -34.84
N GLY A 214 26.73 19.52 -35.14
CA GLY A 214 27.34 18.58 -34.21
C GLY A 214 27.87 19.26 -32.95
N PHE A 215 28.49 20.44 -33.08
CA PHE A 215 28.94 21.24 -31.94
C PHE A 215 27.78 21.70 -31.06
N ILE A 216 26.68 22.21 -31.65
CA ILE A 216 25.49 22.63 -30.91
C ILE A 216 24.90 21.45 -30.13
N LEU A 217 24.78 20.27 -30.75
CA LEU A 217 24.26 19.07 -30.09
C LEU A 217 25.12 18.66 -28.89
N VAL A 218 26.46 18.67 -29.02
CA VAL A 218 27.37 18.39 -27.89
C VAL A 218 27.24 19.45 -26.80
N ALA A 219 27.17 20.73 -27.16
CA ALA A 219 27.02 21.82 -26.19
C ALA A 219 25.72 21.69 -25.39
N VAL A 220 24.60 21.41 -26.07
CA VAL A 220 23.31 21.15 -25.41
C VAL A 220 23.39 19.89 -24.55
N ALA A 221 24.00 18.80 -25.04
CA ALA A 221 24.20 17.59 -24.25
C ALA A 221 25.01 17.85 -22.97
N MET A 222 26.05 18.68 -23.02
CA MET A 222 26.82 19.06 -21.84
C MET A 222 25.99 19.84 -20.82
N ILE A 223 25.18 20.81 -21.26
CA ILE A 223 24.26 21.56 -20.39
C ILE A 223 23.25 20.60 -19.76
N TRP A 224 22.66 19.71 -20.56
CA TRP A 224 21.68 18.75 -20.08
C TRP A 224 22.28 17.70 -19.14
N THR A 225 23.55 17.34 -19.34
CA THR A 225 24.32 16.49 -18.42
C THR A 225 24.49 17.15 -17.07
N LEU A 226 24.78 18.47 -17.04
CA LEU A 226 24.87 19.22 -15.78
C LEU A 226 23.52 19.25 -15.05
N LEU A 227 22.42 19.48 -15.78
CA LEU A 227 21.06 19.44 -15.22
C LEU A 227 20.70 18.04 -14.69
N ALA A 228 20.99 16.99 -15.45
CA ALA A 228 20.78 15.61 -15.04
C ALA A 228 21.61 15.26 -13.80
N SER A 229 22.88 15.69 -13.73
CA SER A 229 23.74 15.51 -12.56
C SER A 229 23.18 16.23 -11.33
N TRP A 230 22.67 17.45 -11.49
CA TRP A 230 22.03 18.19 -10.40
C TRP A 230 20.76 17.48 -9.90
N GLN A 231 19.92 16.98 -10.81
CA GLN A 231 18.73 16.24 -10.45
C GLN A 231 19.06 14.89 -9.79
N LEU A 232 20.14 14.22 -10.21
CA LEU A 232 20.66 13.02 -9.55
C LEU A 232 21.11 13.32 -8.12
N GLN A 233 21.86 14.42 -7.92
CA GLN A 233 22.27 14.84 -6.59
C GLN A 233 21.04 15.07 -5.69
N ARG A 234 19.99 15.71 -6.21
CA ARG A 234 18.72 15.89 -5.50
C ARG A 234 18.06 14.55 -5.17
N ALA A 235 18.04 13.60 -6.10
CA ALA A 235 17.51 12.26 -5.85
C ALA A 235 18.28 11.54 -4.73
N LEU A 236 19.61 11.61 -4.72
CA LEU A 236 20.46 11.03 -3.67
C LEU A 236 20.24 11.67 -2.29
N LEU A 237 19.94 12.97 -2.22
CA LEU A 237 19.58 13.63 -0.96
C LEU A 237 18.22 13.17 -0.44
N VAL A 238 17.25 12.94 -1.33
CA VAL A 238 15.94 12.39 -0.96
C VAL A 238 16.07 10.94 -0.54
N ASP A 239 16.94 10.16 -1.18
CA ASP A 239 17.24 8.77 -0.82
C ASP A 239 17.83 8.66 0.59
N ASN A 240 18.80 9.51 0.93
CA ASN A 240 19.32 9.60 2.30
C ASN A 240 18.22 9.99 3.32
N ALA A 241 17.34 10.93 2.96
CA ALA A 241 16.23 11.32 3.83
C ALA A 241 15.18 10.21 3.97
N LEU A 242 14.95 9.42 2.91
CA LEU A 242 14.09 8.24 2.92
C LEU A 242 14.66 7.18 3.86
N GLU A 243 15.97 6.96 3.85
CA GLU A 243 16.65 6.00 4.72
C GLU A 243 16.50 6.39 6.21
N VAL A 244 16.66 7.68 6.53
CA VAL A 244 16.40 8.20 7.87
C VAL A 244 14.94 7.98 8.28
N ALA A 245 13.98 8.27 7.38
CA ALA A 245 12.56 8.05 7.64
C ALA A 245 12.22 6.56 7.81
N ARG A 246 12.89 5.67 7.07
CA ARG A 246 12.77 4.20 7.16
C ARG A 246 13.14 3.71 8.55
N ILE A 247 14.31 4.15 9.04
CA ILE A 247 14.83 3.81 10.36
C ILE A 247 13.92 4.37 11.46
N ASP A 248 13.46 5.62 11.33
CA ASP A 248 12.59 6.24 12.33
C ASP A 248 11.21 5.56 12.41
N ALA A 249 10.70 5.08 11.28
CA ALA A 249 9.49 4.24 11.19
C ALA A 249 9.73 2.79 11.64
N GLY A 250 10.98 2.36 11.83
CA GLY A 250 11.35 1.01 12.26
C GLY A 250 11.14 -0.07 11.19
N ILE A 251 11.16 0.31 9.91
CA ILE A 251 10.99 -0.57 8.75
C ILE A 251 12.36 -1.21 8.41
N LYS A 252 12.39 -2.51 8.11
CA LYS A 252 13.61 -3.21 7.71
C LYS A 252 13.98 -2.91 6.24
N GLU A 253 15.25 -3.01 5.94
CA GLU A 253 15.79 -3.00 4.57
C GLU A 253 15.18 -4.14 3.74
N ASP A 254 14.82 -3.85 2.49
CA ASP A 254 14.31 -4.83 1.51
C ASP A 254 12.93 -5.45 1.78
N VAL A 255 12.06 -4.75 2.51
CA VAL A 255 10.66 -5.18 2.72
C VAL A 255 9.73 -4.21 2.01
N ASP A 256 9.01 -4.68 1.00
CA ASP A 256 7.88 -3.95 0.43
C ASP A 256 6.75 -3.93 1.46
N VAL A 257 6.60 -2.77 2.10
CA VAL A 257 5.58 -2.53 3.12
C VAL A 257 4.31 -2.02 2.43
N VAL A 258 3.34 -2.91 2.25
CA VAL A 258 2.01 -2.51 1.81
C VAL A 258 1.26 -2.01 3.04
N TYR A 259 1.24 -0.70 3.22
CA TYR A 259 0.39 -0.03 4.19
C TYR A 259 -0.80 0.58 3.44
N SER A 260 -2.03 0.30 3.86
CA SER A 260 -3.20 0.98 3.30
C SER A 260 -3.35 2.35 3.94
N ASP A 261 -3.40 3.44 3.18
CA ASP A 261 -3.68 4.79 3.70
C ASP A 261 -5.15 5.20 3.49
N ASP A 262 -5.64 5.92 4.51
CA ASP A 262 -6.58 7.06 4.54
C ASP A 262 -7.77 7.12 3.57
N GLU A 263 -8.83 6.38 3.89
CA GLU A 263 -10.19 6.93 4.01
C GLU A 263 -10.98 6.07 5.02
N THR A 264 -12.12 6.55 5.52
CA THR A 264 -12.90 5.93 6.63
C THR A 264 -13.34 4.46 6.41
N THR A 265 -13.02 3.88 5.26
CA THR A 265 -13.29 2.49 4.89
C THR A 265 -12.17 1.82 4.08
N ALA A 266 -11.16 2.56 3.60
CA ALA A 266 -10.10 2.04 2.74
C ALA A 266 -9.04 1.28 3.59
N GLY A 267 -8.81 0.00 3.29
CA GLY A 267 -7.83 -0.85 3.98
C GLY A 267 -8.34 -1.67 5.15
N VAL A 268 -9.64 -1.62 5.45
CA VAL A 268 -10.24 -2.58 6.39
C VAL A 268 -10.54 -3.84 5.60
N LEU A 269 -9.84 -4.93 5.91
CA LEU A 269 -10.16 -6.25 5.39
C LEU A 269 -11.46 -6.72 6.02
N VAL A 270 -12.37 -7.26 5.21
CA VAL A 270 -13.69 -7.71 5.65
C VAL A 270 -13.98 -9.08 5.05
N ASP A 271 -14.33 -10.02 5.91
CA ASP A 271 -14.93 -11.28 5.52
C ASP A 271 -16.43 -11.23 5.84
N THR A 272 -17.24 -11.12 4.79
CA THR A 272 -18.70 -11.02 4.90
C THR A 272 -19.35 -12.32 5.38
N SER A 273 -18.69 -13.47 5.19
CA SER A 273 -19.22 -14.77 5.58
C SER A 273 -19.23 -14.96 7.10
N THR A 274 -18.13 -14.59 7.76
CA THR A 274 -17.97 -14.66 9.21
C THR A 274 -18.34 -13.37 9.93
N GLY A 275 -18.42 -12.24 9.21
CA GLY A 275 -18.62 -10.91 9.78
C GLY A 275 -17.35 -10.30 10.37
N LEU A 276 -16.20 -10.97 10.21
CA LEU A 276 -14.92 -10.52 10.72
C LEU A 276 -14.40 -9.32 9.92
N ARG A 277 -13.86 -8.33 10.62
CA ARG A 277 -13.21 -7.17 9.99
C ARG A 277 -12.00 -6.69 10.77
N GLY A 278 -11.04 -6.09 10.09
CA GLY A 278 -9.86 -5.56 10.76
C GLY A 278 -8.89 -4.88 9.80
N ARG A 279 -8.00 -4.07 10.37
CA ARG A 279 -6.91 -3.44 9.63
C ARG A 279 -5.59 -3.84 10.30
N PRO A 280 -4.79 -4.71 9.68
CA PRO A 280 -3.45 -5.02 10.17
C PRO A 280 -2.58 -3.75 10.20
N ASP A 281 -1.66 -3.65 11.15
CA ASP A 281 -0.70 -2.54 11.20
C ASP A 281 0.21 -2.54 9.97
N GLN A 282 0.60 -3.72 9.50
CA GLN A 282 1.47 -3.90 8.35
C GLN A 282 1.22 -5.27 7.70
N ILE A 283 1.33 -5.34 6.38
CA ILE A 283 1.44 -6.59 5.64
C ILE A 283 2.77 -6.56 4.89
N VAL A 284 3.60 -7.58 5.10
CA VAL A 284 4.89 -7.74 4.42
C VAL A 284 4.78 -8.89 3.43
N ILE A 285 5.45 -8.76 2.28
CA ILE A 285 5.50 -9.82 1.27
C ILE A 285 6.83 -10.54 1.40
N VAL A 286 6.80 -11.84 1.65
CA VAL A 286 7.99 -12.69 1.75
C VAL A 286 7.77 -13.89 0.83
N GLU A 287 8.64 -14.06 -0.17
CA GLU A 287 8.55 -15.18 -1.14
C GLU A 287 7.18 -15.27 -1.86
N GLY A 288 6.48 -14.14 -2.02
CA GLY A 288 5.15 -14.08 -2.63
C GLY A 288 3.97 -14.37 -1.68
N GLU A 289 4.24 -14.59 -0.39
CA GLU A 289 3.25 -14.77 0.67
C GLU A 289 2.97 -13.48 1.45
N PHE A 290 1.71 -13.25 1.81
CA PHE A 290 1.25 -12.07 2.56
C PHE A 290 1.29 -12.31 4.06
N ILE A 291 2.27 -11.75 4.74
CA ILE A 291 2.48 -11.96 6.17
C ILE A 291 2.00 -10.74 6.95
N PRO A 292 0.89 -10.83 7.71
CA PRO A 292 0.47 -9.74 8.58
C PRO A 292 1.42 -9.58 9.76
N VAL A 293 1.78 -8.35 10.06
CA VAL A 293 2.62 -7.96 11.19
C VAL A 293 1.82 -7.01 12.08
N GLU A 294 1.68 -7.37 13.36
CA GLU A 294 0.99 -6.56 14.38
C GLU A 294 2.03 -6.04 15.38
N GLN A 295 2.07 -4.73 15.57
CA GLN A 295 3.05 -4.08 16.44
C GLN A 295 2.43 -3.73 17.79
N LYS A 296 3.06 -4.21 18.87
CA LYS A 296 2.60 -3.96 20.23
C LYS A 296 3.54 -3.03 20.97
N THR A 297 2.97 -1.91 21.43
CA THR A 297 3.66 -0.95 22.28
C THR A 297 3.45 -1.31 23.76
N GLY A 298 4.47 -1.15 24.60
CA GLY A 298 4.37 -1.39 26.05
C GLY A 298 5.42 -2.37 26.57
N LYS A 299 5.11 -3.02 27.70
CA LYS A 299 6.00 -3.99 28.33
C LYS A 299 6.16 -5.21 27.43
N ILE A 300 7.40 -5.55 27.10
CA ILE A 300 7.75 -6.71 26.30
C ILE A 300 7.53 -7.98 27.16
N PRO A 301 6.67 -8.92 26.73
CA PRO A 301 6.47 -10.17 27.44
C PRO A 301 7.40 -11.27 26.90
N ASP A 302 7.72 -12.27 27.73
CA ASP A 302 8.51 -13.45 27.29
C ASP A 302 7.75 -14.34 26.29
N ARG A 303 6.40 -14.29 26.36
CA ARG A 303 5.50 -15.01 25.46
C ARG A 303 4.35 -14.11 25.00
N PRO A 304 3.88 -14.25 23.76
CA PRO A 304 2.82 -13.41 23.24
C PRO A 304 1.54 -13.56 24.08
N HIS A 305 0.92 -12.43 24.39
CA HIS A 305 -0.34 -12.42 25.13
C HIS A 305 -1.46 -13.05 24.28
N LYS A 306 -2.32 -13.85 24.93
CA LYS A 306 -3.47 -14.49 24.26
C LYS A 306 -4.34 -13.49 23.49
N SER A 307 -4.54 -12.28 24.04
CA SER A 307 -5.29 -11.22 23.37
C SER A 307 -4.63 -10.76 22.07
N HIS A 308 -3.31 -10.53 22.08
CA HIS A 308 -2.56 -10.13 20.89
C HIS A 308 -2.52 -11.25 19.86
N LYS A 309 -2.37 -12.51 20.31
CA LYS A 309 -2.48 -13.68 19.42
C LYS A 309 -3.84 -13.70 18.73
N MET A 310 -4.93 -13.51 19.46
CA MET A 310 -6.28 -13.55 18.88
C MET A 310 -6.49 -12.48 17.80
N GLN A 311 -5.97 -11.28 18.01
CA GLN A 311 -6.01 -10.23 17.01
C GLN A 311 -5.21 -10.57 15.75
N LEU A 312 -4.00 -11.13 15.91
CA LEU A 312 -3.19 -11.56 14.77
C LEU A 312 -3.86 -12.71 14.00
N LEU A 313 -4.50 -13.66 14.69
CA LEU A 313 -5.29 -14.71 14.03
C LEU A 313 -6.41 -14.12 13.17
N ALA A 314 -7.06 -13.05 13.65
CA ALA A 314 -8.06 -12.35 12.86
C ALA A 314 -7.47 -11.81 11.55
N TYR A 315 -6.28 -11.21 11.61
CA TYR A 315 -5.59 -10.71 10.41
C TYR A 315 -5.13 -11.83 9.48
N LEU A 316 -4.68 -12.97 10.01
CA LEU A 316 -4.32 -14.12 9.19
C LEU A 316 -5.51 -14.63 8.36
N HIS A 317 -6.69 -14.78 8.98
CA HIS A 317 -7.91 -15.14 8.27
C HIS A 317 -8.35 -14.07 7.27
N LEU A 318 -8.26 -12.79 7.65
CA LEU A 318 -8.63 -11.70 6.76
C LEU A 318 -7.73 -11.63 5.52
N VAL A 319 -6.42 -11.85 5.69
CA VAL A 319 -5.49 -11.96 4.57
C VAL A 319 -5.81 -13.19 3.72
N GLU A 320 -6.06 -14.36 4.32
CA GLU A 320 -6.45 -15.59 3.60
C GLU A 320 -7.71 -15.37 2.75
N SER A 321 -8.77 -14.84 3.36
CA SER A 321 -10.06 -14.61 2.69
C SER A 321 -10.00 -13.56 1.58
N THR A 322 -9.15 -12.53 1.73
CA THR A 322 -9.06 -11.41 0.80
C THR A 322 -8.10 -11.71 -0.37
N THR A 323 -6.96 -12.36 -0.09
CA THR A 323 -5.95 -12.69 -1.11
C THR A 323 -6.16 -14.06 -1.76
N ASN A 324 -7.04 -14.88 -1.20
CA ASN A 324 -7.24 -16.28 -1.57
C ASN A 324 -5.94 -17.13 -1.50
N ARG A 325 -4.95 -16.66 -0.72
CA ARG A 325 -3.68 -17.34 -0.43
C ARG A 325 -3.57 -17.58 1.07
N LYS A 326 -3.20 -18.80 1.47
CA LYS A 326 -3.08 -19.15 2.87
C LYS A 326 -1.73 -18.66 3.43
N PRO A 327 -1.70 -17.62 4.28
CA PRO A 327 -0.44 -17.19 4.87
C PRO A 327 0.11 -18.30 5.77
N PRO A 328 1.41 -18.64 5.72
CA PRO A 328 1.96 -19.71 6.57
C PRO A 328 2.00 -19.31 8.05
N TYR A 329 2.25 -18.02 8.33
CA TYR A 329 2.31 -17.47 9.67
C TYR A 329 2.04 -15.95 9.66
N GLY A 330 1.84 -15.38 10.85
CA GLY A 330 1.86 -13.95 11.10
C GLY A 330 2.91 -13.59 12.15
N VAL A 331 3.21 -12.30 12.31
CA VAL A 331 4.26 -11.84 13.23
C VAL A 331 3.70 -10.87 14.26
N LEU A 332 3.92 -11.17 15.54
CA LEU A 332 3.75 -10.21 16.63
C LEU A 332 5.10 -9.56 16.95
N ARG A 333 5.17 -8.22 16.82
CA ARG A 333 6.37 -7.45 17.12
C ARG A 333 6.21 -6.67 18.43
N TYR A 334 7.03 -6.99 19.43
CA TYR A 334 7.13 -6.25 20.69
C TYR A 334 8.44 -5.44 20.70
N GLY A 335 8.33 -4.12 20.53
CA GLY A 335 9.52 -3.26 20.42
C GLY A 335 10.35 -3.55 19.16
N THR A 336 11.66 -3.32 19.22
CA THR A 336 12.55 -3.44 18.06
C THR A 336 12.99 -4.87 17.77
N GLU A 337 13.23 -5.69 18.80
CA GLU A 337 13.96 -6.96 18.67
C GLU A 337 13.13 -8.22 19.00
N ASN A 338 11.97 -8.10 19.66
CA ASN A 338 11.19 -9.28 20.04
C ASN A 338 10.09 -9.57 19.01
N LEU A 339 10.35 -10.56 18.17
CA LEU A 339 9.44 -11.05 17.13
C LEU A 339 8.94 -12.44 17.53
N HIS A 340 7.62 -12.64 17.47
CA HIS A 340 7.03 -13.96 17.65
C HIS A 340 6.21 -14.32 16.41
N THR A 341 6.52 -15.45 15.80
CA THR A 341 5.75 -16.03 14.72
C THR A 341 4.57 -16.84 15.28
N ILE A 342 3.41 -16.71 14.64
CA ILE A 342 2.21 -17.48 14.95
C ILE A 342 1.75 -18.16 13.67
N GLU A 343 1.75 -19.49 13.66
CA GLU A 343 1.36 -20.30 12.51
C GLU A 343 -0.15 -20.20 12.22
N TRP A 344 -0.51 -20.28 10.93
CA TRP A 344 -1.91 -20.32 10.50
C TRP A 344 -2.33 -21.75 10.15
N ASP A 345 -2.57 -22.54 11.19
CA ASP A 345 -3.03 -23.93 11.12
C ASP A 345 -4.53 -24.06 11.43
N ASP A 346 -5.08 -25.26 11.21
CA ASP A 346 -6.51 -25.54 11.45
C ASP A 346 -6.89 -25.39 12.93
N SER A 347 -5.94 -25.62 13.83
CA SER A 347 -6.11 -25.41 15.27
C SER A 347 -6.36 -23.93 15.60
N ASN A 348 -5.51 -23.03 15.08
CA ASN A 348 -5.66 -21.60 15.26
C ASN A 348 -6.88 -21.05 14.51
N LYS A 349 -7.23 -21.60 13.35
CA LYS A 349 -8.47 -21.28 12.64
C LYS A 349 -9.71 -21.62 13.46
N HIS A 350 -9.74 -22.80 14.06
CA HIS A 350 -10.81 -23.19 14.99
C HIS A 350 -10.88 -22.25 16.20
N VAL A 351 -9.73 -21.94 16.83
CA VAL A 351 -9.66 -21.02 17.98
C VAL A 351 -10.23 -19.63 17.63
N LEU A 352 -9.89 -19.10 16.45
CA LEU A 352 -10.42 -17.82 15.98
C LEU A 352 -11.94 -17.88 15.79
N PHE A 353 -12.44 -18.86 15.03
CA PHE A 353 -13.86 -18.96 14.72
C PHE A 353 -14.71 -19.22 15.96
N SER A 354 -14.26 -20.05 16.90
CA SER A 354 -14.95 -20.21 18.19
C SER A 354 -15.05 -18.88 18.95
N ALA A 355 -14.01 -18.05 18.90
CA ALA A 355 -14.03 -16.74 19.55
C ALA A 355 -14.95 -15.73 18.84
N VAL A 356 -15.02 -15.76 17.51
CA VAL A 356 -15.95 -14.92 16.72
C VAL A 356 -17.39 -15.30 17.06
N LYS A 357 -17.72 -16.59 17.01
CA LYS A 357 -19.07 -17.10 17.33
C LYS A 357 -19.50 -16.76 18.74
N GLU A 358 -18.61 -16.89 19.72
CA GLU A 358 -18.91 -16.52 21.11
C GLU A 358 -19.16 -15.02 21.26
N ILE A 359 -18.38 -14.17 20.59
CA ILE A 359 -18.62 -12.72 20.60
C ILE A 359 -19.99 -12.41 19.99
N GLN A 360 -20.33 -13.04 18.87
CA GLN A 360 -21.61 -12.86 18.20
C GLN A 360 -22.79 -13.31 19.05
N ARG A 361 -22.68 -14.48 19.72
CA ARG A 361 -23.66 -14.94 20.71
C ARG A 361 -23.84 -13.93 21.83
N LEU A 362 -22.73 -13.45 22.43
CA LEU A 362 -22.77 -12.44 23.48
C LEU A 362 -23.36 -11.10 23.01
N MET A 363 -23.27 -10.77 21.72
CA MET A 363 -23.91 -9.57 21.15
C MET A 363 -25.44 -9.70 21.08
N SER A 364 -25.96 -10.91 20.85
CA SER A 364 -27.40 -11.18 20.76
C SER A 364 -28.02 -11.46 22.12
N GLU A 365 -27.41 -12.37 22.90
CA GLU A 365 -27.96 -12.89 24.16
C GLU A 365 -27.46 -12.14 25.40
N GLY A 366 -26.33 -11.44 25.32
CA GLY A 366 -25.65 -10.88 26.49
C GLY A 366 -25.00 -11.94 27.39
N GLY A 367 -24.78 -11.61 28.66
CA GLY A 367 -24.22 -12.54 29.65
C GLY A 367 -22.70 -12.67 29.65
N ALA A 368 -21.97 -11.64 29.23
CA ALA A 368 -20.51 -11.67 29.23
C ALA A 368 -19.94 -11.66 30.65
N GLU A 369 -19.15 -12.68 31.00
CA GLU A 369 -18.57 -12.81 32.34
C GLU A 369 -17.05 -12.63 32.36
N ARG A 370 -16.49 -12.40 33.56
CA ARG A 370 -15.05 -12.32 33.76
C ARG A 370 -14.40 -13.71 33.60
N ASN A 371 -13.48 -13.84 32.64
CA ASN A 371 -12.83 -15.12 32.31
C ASN A 371 -11.54 -15.45 33.11
N HIS A 372 -11.27 -14.77 34.23
CA HIS A 372 -10.01 -14.94 34.96
C HIS A 372 -10.12 -14.64 36.46
N ASN A 373 -9.21 -15.22 37.26
CA ASN A 373 -9.08 -14.93 38.70
C ASN A 373 -7.80 -14.15 39.06
N ARG A 374 -7.31 -13.31 38.15
CA ARG A 374 -6.06 -12.54 38.34
C ARG A 374 -6.35 -11.10 38.79
N LYS A 375 -6.04 -10.77 40.05
CA LYS A 375 -6.22 -9.42 40.62
C LYS A 375 -5.50 -8.32 39.82
N GLY A 376 -4.23 -8.55 39.46
CA GLY A 376 -3.43 -7.58 38.70
C GLY A 376 -3.98 -7.21 37.31
N LYS A 377 -4.79 -8.07 36.67
CA LYS A 377 -5.51 -7.69 35.43
C LYS A 377 -6.61 -6.67 35.72
N CYS A 378 -7.36 -6.85 36.81
CA CYS A 378 -8.42 -5.92 37.21
C CYS A 378 -7.83 -4.57 37.64
N GLU A 379 -6.69 -4.57 38.34
CA GLU A 379 -6.05 -3.35 38.83
C GLU A 379 -5.70 -2.38 37.69
N ASN A 380 -5.21 -2.93 36.58
CA ASN A 380 -4.81 -2.22 35.36
C ASN A 380 -5.94 -2.12 34.32
N CYS A 381 -7.13 -2.65 34.61
CA CYS A 381 -8.27 -2.58 33.70
C CYS A 381 -8.79 -1.14 33.65
N SER A 382 -8.85 -0.59 32.45
CA SER A 382 -9.32 0.78 32.22
C SER A 382 -10.80 0.99 32.54
N ARG A 383 -11.59 -0.09 32.65
CA ARG A 383 -13.01 -0.09 32.97
C ARG A 383 -13.31 -0.60 34.38
N LYS A 384 -12.28 -0.77 35.23
CA LYS A 384 -12.43 -1.19 36.63
C LYS A 384 -13.50 -0.39 37.38
N TYR A 385 -13.58 0.92 37.11
CA TYR A 385 -14.52 1.83 37.79
C TYR A 385 -16.00 1.54 37.53
N ALA A 386 -16.33 0.72 36.53
CA ALA A 386 -17.69 0.35 36.14
C ALA A 386 -17.86 -1.18 36.07
N CYS A 387 -16.96 -1.94 36.71
CA CYS A 387 -16.97 -3.40 36.67
C CYS A 387 -17.33 -3.96 38.04
N ASP A 388 -18.57 -4.45 38.17
CA ASP A 388 -19.09 -5.00 39.44
C ASP A 388 -18.43 -6.34 39.81
N SER A 389 -17.77 -6.99 38.86
CA SER A 389 -17.00 -8.22 39.08
C SER A 389 -15.48 -7.99 39.16
N SER A 390 -15.04 -6.77 39.51
CA SER A 390 -13.62 -6.48 39.71
C SER A 390 -13.04 -7.25 40.91
N LEU A 391 -11.79 -7.72 40.79
CA LEU A 391 -11.01 -8.31 41.89
C LEU A 391 -10.09 -7.29 42.60
N ALA A 392 -9.97 -6.09 42.03
CA ALA A 392 -8.99 -5.08 42.43
C ALA A 392 -9.38 -4.38 43.73
#